data_AF-A0A6B9TGD2-F1
#
_entry.id   AF-A0A6B9TGD2-F1
#
_cell.length_a   1.000
_cell.length_b   1.000
_cell.length_c   1.000
_cell.angle_alpha   90.00
_cell.angle_beta   90.00
_cell.angle_gamma   90.00
#
_symmetry.space_group_name_H-M   'P 1'
#
loop_
_entity.id
_entity.type
_entity.pdbx_description
1 polymer ?
#
loop_
_entity_poly.entity_id
_entity_poly.type
_entity_poly.pdbx_seq_one_letter_code
_entity_poly.pdbx_strand_id
1 'polypeptide(L)'
;MEMSRYIVMDIVFYGNSLNYDQGSGNYQELKKITKWDGRQYTMVSRYALRYSLLDTAEKMNIFKVADAGNLIKSGTGDKTVIQPATEFLLSGEILNFPEFDLFGYLITETTPQNFRTAPVKLSHAVSMTPFMYDAHFNANIGLANRMRKRYGEMKPNPFTAEEHETFYQYSIVVDVDSIGELEIYISEDSKITVNDETFKPEKIENDKDGNGLTIHLKNRKNKKKIRQSKSVELCEFDKIDKTYVIRYRLKDEEKIKERVKSFITAVMNLKRSIKARNEDLSPKLLVIGLYRDSPYETFRDRISLLDEYREEEYDEIEERETDSGRILRVKHLTSKTRRPIFEIKGLKGEASDVKGAGDFVEKIFEGNDELSEVVVFTDPSIEIKTDDN
;
A
#
# COMPACT_ATOMS: atom_id res chain seq x y z
N MET A 1 -20.30 23.33 4.84
CA MET A 1 -19.91 21.94 4.55
C MET A 1 -18.51 21.79 5.09
N GLU A 2 -18.24 20.69 5.79
CA GLU A 2 -16.86 20.33 6.13
C GLU A 2 -16.10 20.19 4.80
N MET A 3 -14.94 20.83 4.67
CA MET A 3 -14.15 20.72 3.44
C MET A 3 -13.73 19.25 3.27
N SER A 4 -13.76 18.76 2.04
CA SER A 4 -13.45 17.37 1.71
C SER A 4 -12.35 17.31 0.65
N ARG A 5 -11.18 16.79 1.04
CA ARG A 5 -9.95 16.71 0.25
C ARG A 5 -9.60 15.25 -0.01
N TYR A 6 -9.47 14.90 -1.28
CA TYR A 6 -9.10 13.58 -1.73
C TYR A 6 -7.91 13.62 -2.69
N ILE A 7 -7.01 12.65 -2.53
CA ILE A 7 -5.97 12.34 -3.52
C ILE A 7 -6.25 10.94 -4.05
N VAL A 8 -6.41 10.81 -5.36
CA VAL A 8 -6.60 9.51 -6.02
C VAL A 8 -5.42 9.22 -6.92
N MET A 9 -4.85 8.03 -6.81
CA MET A 9 -3.73 7.58 -7.63
C MET A 9 -4.08 6.27 -8.31
N ASP A 10 -4.04 6.23 -9.63
CA ASP A 10 -4.07 5.01 -10.42
C ASP A 10 -2.67 4.70 -10.93
N ILE A 11 -2.13 3.58 -10.47
CA ILE A 11 -0.71 3.26 -10.57
C ILE A 11 -0.56 2.00 -11.41
N VAL A 12 0.33 2.07 -12.39
CA VAL A 12 0.86 0.91 -13.10
C VAL A 12 2.33 0.77 -12.78
N PHE A 13 2.76 -0.43 -12.41
CA PHE A 13 4.16 -0.78 -12.22
C PHE A 13 4.46 -2.11 -12.91
N TYR A 14 5.73 -2.39 -13.17
CA TYR A 14 6.18 -3.64 -13.78
C TYR A 14 6.78 -4.54 -12.71
N GLY A 15 6.53 -5.85 -12.75
CA GLY A 15 7.14 -6.75 -11.76
C GLY A 15 6.93 -8.23 -12.06
N ASN A 16 7.63 -9.09 -11.30
CA ASN A 16 7.63 -10.53 -11.52
C ASN A 16 7.16 -11.30 -10.27
N SER A 17 6.12 -12.13 -10.43
CA SER A 17 5.76 -13.20 -9.48
C SER A 17 5.63 -12.72 -8.03
N LEU A 18 4.73 -11.77 -7.85
CA LEU A 18 4.74 -10.87 -6.70
C LEU A 18 3.97 -11.41 -5.49
N ASN A 19 3.16 -12.46 -5.62
CA ASN A 19 2.32 -12.92 -4.52
C ASN A 19 1.91 -14.37 -4.70
N TYR A 20 2.43 -15.25 -3.85
CA TYR A 20 2.12 -16.68 -3.90
C TYR A 20 1.01 -17.03 -2.92
N ASP A 21 0.17 -17.97 -3.32
CA ASP A 21 -0.85 -18.57 -2.45
C ASP A 21 -0.25 -19.71 -1.60
N GLN A 22 -1.07 -20.28 -0.70
CA GLN A 22 -0.66 -21.42 0.14
C GLN A 22 -0.17 -22.62 -0.69
N GLY A 23 -0.63 -22.74 -1.95
CA GLY A 23 -0.22 -23.80 -2.87
C GLY A 23 -0.68 -25.20 -2.43
N SER A 24 -0.23 -26.23 -3.15
CA SER A 24 -0.47 -27.64 -2.79
C SER A 24 0.80 -28.46 -2.97
N GLY A 25 1.23 -29.17 -1.92
CA GLY A 25 2.45 -29.96 -1.94
C GLY A 25 3.70 -29.14 -2.31
N ASN A 26 4.42 -29.57 -3.35
CA ASN A 26 5.60 -28.86 -3.87
C ASN A 26 5.26 -27.86 -4.99
N TYR A 27 4.01 -27.40 -5.07
CA TYR A 27 3.57 -26.44 -6.09
C TYR A 27 3.37 -25.06 -5.46
N GLN A 28 4.15 -24.09 -5.94
CA GLN A 28 4.08 -22.70 -5.50
C GLN A 28 3.24 -21.91 -6.50
N GLU A 29 1.94 -21.85 -6.22
CA GLU A 29 0.97 -21.15 -7.04
C GLU A 29 1.01 -19.63 -6.81
N LEU A 30 0.89 -18.84 -7.87
CA LEU A 30 0.62 -17.41 -7.77
C LEU A 30 -0.84 -17.16 -7.39
N LYS A 31 -1.10 -16.15 -6.59
CA LYS A 31 -2.47 -15.73 -6.30
C LYS A 31 -3.08 -15.14 -7.58
N LYS A 32 -4.25 -15.67 -7.98
CA LYS A 32 -4.93 -15.30 -9.23
C LYS A 32 -6.38 -14.87 -9.01
N ILE A 33 -6.94 -14.20 -10.01
CA ILE A 33 -8.37 -13.85 -10.11
C ILE A 33 -8.84 -14.05 -11.56
N THR A 34 -10.05 -14.55 -11.75
CA THR A 34 -10.69 -14.64 -13.07
C THR A 34 -11.45 -13.34 -13.34
N LYS A 35 -11.16 -12.67 -14.46
CA LYS A 35 -11.92 -11.48 -14.89
C LYS A 35 -13.11 -11.88 -15.76
N TRP A 36 -13.92 -10.90 -16.16
CA TRP A 36 -15.14 -11.09 -16.95
C TRP A 36 -14.89 -11.74 -18.33
N ASP A 37 -13.68 -11.62 -18.86
CA ASP A 37 -13.24 -12.23 -20.12
C ASP A 37 -12.97 -13.75 -19.99
N GLY A 38 -13.15 -14.33 -18.79
CA GLY A 38 -12.93 -15.73 -18.49
C GLY A 38 -11.45 -16.11 -18.34
N ARG A 39 -10.52 -15.15 -18.45
CA ARG A 39 -9.08 -15.40 -18.31
C ARG A 39 -8.63 -15.18 -16.88
N GLN A 40 -7.54 -15.86 -16.51
CA GLN A 40 -6.91 -15.70 -15.20
C GLN A 40 -5.85 -14.61 -15.23
N TYR A 41 -5.79 -13.81 -14.17
CA TYR A 41 -4.83 -12.73 -13.97
C TYR A 41 -4.15 -12.93 -12.62
N THR A 42 -2.85 -12.63 -12.52
CA THR A 42 -2.14 -12.68 -11.24
C THR A 42 -2.44 -11.44 -10.41
N MET A 43 -2.42 -11.58 -9.09
CA MET A 43 -2.84 -10.53 -8.18
C MET A 43 -1.96 -10.41 -6.93
N VAL A 44 -1.50 -9.21 -6.65
CA VAL A 44 -0.97 -8.83 -5.34
C VAL A 44 -2.11 -8.32 -4.48
N SER A 45 -2.30 -8.95 -3.32
CA SER A 45 -3.38 -8.55 -2.43
C SER A 45 -3.12 -7.14 -1.87
N ARG A 46 -4.17 -6.37 -1.57
CA ARG A 46 -4.02 -5.04 -0.94
C ARG A 46 -3.30 -5.11 0.41
N TYR A 47 -3.45 -6.24 1.13
CA TYR A 47 -2.72 -6.51 2.36
C TYR A 47 -1.22 -6.70 2.12
N ALA A 48 -0.86 -7.42 1.05
CA ALA A 48 0.53 -7.60 0.65
C ALA A 48 1.16 -6.30 0.17
N LEU A 49 0.42 -5.46 -0.57
CA LEU A 49 0.86 -4.12 -0.96
C LEU A 49 1.06 -3.21 0.26
N ARG A 50 0.08 -3.16 1.18
CA ARG A 50 0.17 -2.41 2.43
C ARG A 50 1.40 -2.84 3.24
N TYR A 51 1.63 -4.14 3.39
CA TYR A 51 2.81 -4.66 4.08
C TYR A 51 4.11 -4.18 3.42
N SER A 52 4.21 -4.31 2.10
CA SER A 52 5.39 -3.85 1.34
C SER A 52 5.61 -2.34 1.47
N LEU A 53 4.54 -1.56 1.51
CA LEU A 53 4.60 -0.11 1.69
C LEU A 53 5.11 0.27 3.08
N LEU A 54 4.62 -0.39 4.13
CA LEU A 54 5.10 -0.19 5.50
C LEU A 54 6.58 -0.58 5.64
N ASP A 55 6.96 -1.76 5.14
CA ASP A 55 8.35 -2.25 5.16
C ASP A 55 9.30 -1.31 4.38
N THR A 56 8.86 -0.81 3.23
CA THR A 56 9.63 0.18 2.45
C THR A 56 9.77 1.49 3.23
N ALA A 57 8.67 2.03 3.76
CA ALA A 57 8.68 3.30 4.48
C ALA A 57 9.50 3.23 5.78
N GLU A 58 9.48 2.10 6.48
CA GLU A 58 10.30 1.85 7.67
C GLU A 58 11.80 1.79 7.30
N LYS A 59 12.17 1.01 6.27
CA LYS A 59 13.57 0.91 5.80
C LYS A 59 14.13 2.22 5.27
N MET A 60 13.28 3.07 4.70
CA MET A 60 13.64 4.42 4.28
C MET A 60 13.64 5.43 5.43
N ASN A 61 13.29 5.02 6.65
CA ASN A 61 13.18 5.86 7.84
C ASN A 61 12.20 7.04 7.66
N ILE A 62 11.13 6.82 6.88
CA ILE A 62 10.07 7.79 6.59
C ILE A 62 8.90 7.60 7.55
N PHE A 63 8.55 6.35 7.87
CA PHE A 63 7.49 6.02 8.82
C PHE A 63 8.06 5.49 10.13
N LYS A 64 7.50 6.00 11.23
CA LYS A 64 7.66 5.39 12.55
C LYS A 64 6.65 4.26 12.71
N VAL A 65 7.14 3.04 12.79
CA VAL A 65 6.34 1.83 13.08
C VAL A 65 6.36 1.56 14.59
N ALA A 66 5.26 1.03 15.11
CA ALA A 66 5.10 0.71 16.51
C ALA A 66 5.90 -0.52 16.89
N ASP A 67 6.64 -0.40 17.99
CA ASP A 67 7.37 -1.49 18.60
C ASP A 67 6.44 -2.39 19.42
N ALA A 68 6.97 -3.55 19.82
CA ALA A 68 6.21 -4.54 20.59
C ALA A 68 5.62 -3.98 21.90
N GLY A 69 6.23 -2.95 22.50
CA GLY A 69 5.71 -2.31 23.72
C GLY A 69 4.37 -1.58 23.51
N ASN A 70 4.06 -1.17 22.29
CA ASN A 70 2.82 -0.48 21.92
C ASN A 70 1.74 -1.44 21.40
N LEU A 71 1.98 -2.75 21.46
CA LEU A 71 1.08 -3.79 20.97
C LEU A 71 0.68 -4.75 22.09
N ILE A 72 -0.55 -5.25 22.04
CA ILE A 72 -1.07 -6.22 22.98
C ILE A 72 -1.69 -7.41 22.25
N LYS A 73 -1.69 -8.56 22.93
CA LYS A 73 -2.49 -9.72 22.53
C LYS A 73 -3.88 -9.59 23.12
N SER A 74 -4.90 -9.86 22.32
CA SER A 74 -6.30 -9.84 22.78
C SER A 74 -7.06 -11.06 22.27
N GLY A 75 -7.91 -11.64 23.11
CA GLY A 75 -8.64 -12.88 22.81
C GLY A 75 -8.16 -14.08 23.63
N THR A 76 -8.73 -15.25 23.33
CA THR A 76 -8.49 -16.50 24.06
C THR A 76 -8.15 -17.65 23.11
N GLY A 77 -7.11 -18.42 23.45
CA GLY A 77 -6.67 -19.58 22.68
C GLY A 77 -6.28 -19.21 21.24
N ASP A 78 -6.74 -20.01 20.27
CA ASP A 78 -6.42 -19.85 18.85
C ASP A 78 -7.04 -18.59 18.20
N LYS A 79 -7.92 -17.88 18.92
CA LYS A 79 -8.55 -16.63 18.44
C LYS A 79 -7.80 -15.37 18.88
N THR A 80 -6.58 -15.51 19.40
CA THR A 80 -5.78 -14.39 19.87
C THR A 80 -5.33 -13.53 18.69
N VAL A 81 -5.65 -12.25 18.71
CA VAL A 81 -5.20 -11.24 17.74
C VAL A 81 -4.15 -10.32 18.35
N ILE A 82 -3.33 -9.71 17.50
CA ILE A 82 -2.41 -8.64 17.89
C ILE A 82 -3.05 -7.32 17.49
N GLN A 83 -3.14 -6.38 18.44
CA GLN A 83 -3.77 -5.07 18.25
C GLN A 83 -2.99 -3.97 18.98
N PRO A 84 -3.21 -2.68 18.67
CA PRO A 84 -2.62 -1.58 19.43
C PRO A 84 -2.99 -1.63 20.91
N ALA A 85 -2.06 -1.24 21.77
CA ALA A 85 -2.30 -1.14 23.20
C ALA A 85 -3.43 -0.15 23.51
N THR A 86 -4.30 -0.48 24.47
CA THR A 86 -5.43 0.40 24.79
C THR A 86 -4.94 1.74 25.37
N GLU A 87 -3.88 1.75 26.18
CA GLU A 87 -3.30 3.01 26.69
C GLU A 87 -2.82 3.96 25.60
N PHE A 88 -2.32 3.39 24.51
CA PHE A 88 -1.81 4.09 23.36
C PHE A 88 -2.91 4.73 22.51
N LEU A 89 -4.07 4.08 22.43
CA LEU A 89 -5.30 4.68 21.91
C LEU A 89 -5.77 5.83 22.80
N LEU A 90 -5.94 5.56 24.10
CA LEU A 90 -6.56 6.50 25.04
C LEU A 90 -5.75 7.78 25.27
N SER A 91 -4.42 7.71 25.17
CA SER A 91 -3.53 8.87 25.23
C SER A 91 -3.52 9.69 23.93
N GLY A 92 -3.97 9.12 22.81
CA GLY A 92 -3.84 9.70 21.47
C GLY A 92 -2.42 9.58 20.88
N GLU A 93 -1.47 8.93 21.56
CA GLU A 93 -0.11 8.71 21.05
C GLU A 93 -0.08 7.89 19.76
N ILE A 94 -1.11 7.06 19.54
CA ILE A 94 -1.30 6.28 18.32
C ILE A 94 -1.26 7.12 17.04
N LEU A 95 -1.67 8.41 17.09
CA LEU A 95 -1.60 9.31 15.95
C LEU A 95 -0.16 9.71 15.56
N ASN A 96 0.84 9.47 16.41
CA ASN A 96 2.24 9.69 16.05
C ASN A 96 2.82 8.61 15.13
N PHE A 97 2.05 7.56 14.85
CA PHE A 97 2.48 6.39 14.09
C PHE A 97 1.70 6.33 12.77
N PRO A 98 2.32 6.70 11.65
CA PRO A 98 1.64 6.77 10.35
C PRO A 98 0.93 5.47 9.95
N GLU A 99 1.41 4.31 10.39
CA GLU A 99 0.78 3.02 10.04
C GLU A 99 -0.66 2.89 10.55
N PHE A 100 -0.96 3.45 11.72
CA PHE A 100 -2.28 3.38 12.35
C PHE A 100 -3.14 4.56 11.92
N ASP A 101 -2.51 5.71 11.74
CA ASP A 101 -3.21 6.88 11.25
C ASP A 101 -3.69 6.68 9.80
N LEU A 102 -2.83 6.21 8.89
CA LEU A 102 -3.14 6.08 7.47
C LEU A 102 -3.92 4.81 7.13
N PHE A 103 -3.68 3.69 7.83
CA PHE A 103 -4.28 2.40 7.49
C PHE A 103 -5.32 1.90 8.50
N GLY A 104 -5.60 2.67 9.54
CA GLY A 104 -6.60 2.33 10.54
C GLY A 104 -6.23 1.09 11.38
N TYR A 105 -7.16 0.72 12.26
CA TYR A 105 -7.00 -0.39 13.20
C TYR A 105 -8.36 -0.76 13.84
N LEU A 106 -8.36 -1.88 14.56
CA LEU A 106 -9.50 -2.37 15.34
C LEU A 106 -9.00 -2.79 16.73
N ILE A 107 -9.62 -2.29 17.79
CA ILE A 107 -9.29 -2.65 19.18
C ILE A 107 -10.49 -3.36 19.81
N THR A 108 -10.39 -4.69 19.86
CA THR A 108 -11.50 -5.59 20.23
C THR A 108 -11.81 -5.63 21.73
N GLU A 109 -10.89 -5.13 22.56
CA GLU A 109 -11.02 -5.21 24.01
C GLU A 109 -11.94 -4.13 24.61
N THR A 110 -12.06 -3.00 23.92
CA THR A 110 -12.84 -1.86 24.39
C THR A 110 -14.33 -2.08 24.19
N THR A 111 -15.17 -1.42 25.00
CA THR A 111 -16.63 -1.47 24.88
C THR A 111 -17.19 -0.05 24.97
N PRO A 112 -17.80 0.53 23.92
CA PRO A 112 -17.95 -0.05 22.59
C PRO A 112 -16.58 -0.29 21.90
N GLN A 113 -16.59 -1.15 20.88
CA GLN A 113 -15.37 -1.50 20.16
C GLN A 113 -14.84 -0.27 19.43
N ASN A 114 -13.62 0.14 19.77
CA ASN A 114 -12.95 1.25 19.09
C ASN A 114 -12.31 0.75 17.80
N PHE A 115 -12.50 1.51 16.74
CA PHE A 115 -11.86 1.28 15.45
C PHE A 115 -11.59 2.59 14.77
N ARG A 116 -10.66 2.54 13.82
CA ARG A 116 -10.39 3.65 12.91
C ARG A 116 -10.49 3.11 11.49
N THR A 117 -11.40 3.68 10.70
CA THR A 117 -11.44 3.42 9.26
C THR A 117 -10.18 4.00 8.62
N ALA A 118 -9.55 3.25 7.72
CA ALA A 118 -8.35 3.70 7.03
C ALA A 118 -8.62 4.95 6.15
N PRO A 119 -7.93 6.09 6.39
CA PRO A 119 -7.93 7.21 5.46
C PRO A 119 -7.39 6.81 4.08
N VAL A 120 -6.36 5.97 4.05
CA VAL A 120 -5.77 5.43 2.82
C VAL A 120 -6.38 4.07 2.48
N LYS A 121 -6.97 3.98 1.29
CA LYS A 121 -7.61 2.77 0.77
C LYS A 121 -6.86 2.29 -0.47
N LEU A 122 -6.47 1.02 -0.50
CA LEU A 122 -5.77 0.40 -1.63
C LEU A 122 -6.65 -0.66 -2.29
N SER A 123 -6.65 -0.70 -3.62
CA SER A 123 -7.16 -1.85 -4.37
C SER A 123 -6.14 -2.98 -4.41
N HIS A 124 -6.57 -4.14 -4.89
CA HIS A 124 -5.64 -5.18 -5.34
C HIS A 124 -4.85 -4.68 -6.55
N ALA A 125 -3.56 -5.05 -6.64
CA ALA A 125 -2.81 -4.93 -7.88
C ALA A 125 -3.04 -6.18 -8.70
N VAL A 126 -3.58 -6.00 -9.90
CA VAL A 126 -3.95 -7.08 -10.81
C VAL A 126 -3.13 -6.93 -12.08
N SER A 127 -2.66 -8.03 -12.64
CA SER A 127 -1.95 -8.00 -13.92
C SER A 127 -2.82 -7.40 -15.02
N MET A 128 -2.18 -6.69 -15.95
CA MET A 128 -2.83 -6.12 -17.13
C MET A 128 -2.93 -7.15 -18.25
N THR A 129 -2.07 -8.16 -18.24
CA THR A 129 -2.12 -9.30 -19.16
C THR A 129 -2.61 -10.58 -18.47
N PRO A 130 -3.24 -11.50 -19.24
CA PRO A 130 -3.60 -12.82 -18.75
C PRO A 130 -2.38 -13.65 -18.36
N PHE A 131 -2.52 -14.42 -17.29
CA PHE A 131 -1.54 -15.42 -16.90
C PHE A 131 -1.56 -16.62 -17.86
N MET A 132 -0.40 -16.98 -18.40
CA MET A 132 -0.24 -18.03 -19.42
C MET A 132 0.28 -19.37 -18.88
N TYR A 133 0.22 -19.58 -17.55
CA TYR A 133 0.66 -20.81 -16.88
C TYR A 133 2.17 -21.09 -16.98
N ASP A 134 2.97 -20.03 -17.15
CA ASP A 134 4.42 -20.15 -17.10
C ASP A 134 4.87 -20.62 -15.72
N ALA A 135 5.68 -21.67 -15.70
CA ALA A 135 6.21 -22.26 -14.49
C ALA A 135 7.55 -22.93 -14.76
N HIS A 136 8.42 -22.96 -13.76
CA HIS A 136 9.71 -23.62 -13.85
C HIS A 136 9.94 -24.59 -12.68
N PHE A 137 10.76 -25.61 -12.93
CA PHE A 137 11.13 -26.63 -11.96
C PHE A 137 12.40 -26.24 -11.22
N ASN A 138 12.36 -26.35 -9.90
CA ASN A 138 13.46 -26.04 -9.01
C ASN A 138 13.82 -27.25 -8.16
N ALA A 139 15.10 -27.38 -7.84
CA ALA A 139 15.57 -28.35 -6.87
C ALA A 139 16.85 -27.85 -6.19
N ASN A 140 17.00 -28.17 -4.90
CA ASN A 140 18.19 -27.82 -4.12
C ASN A 140 19.37 -28.77 -4.40
N ILE A 141 19.82 -28.80 -5.66
CA ILE A 141 20.86 -29.72 -6.15
C ILE A 141 22.18 -29.49 -5.40
N GLY A 142 22.52 -28.24 -5.11
CA GLY A 142 23.74 -27.89 -4.37
C GLY A 142 23.79 -28.50 -2.96
N LEU A 143 22.66 -28.50 -2.24
CA LEU A 143 22.54 -29.14 -0.93
C LEU A 143 22.64 -30.67 -1.04
N ALA A 144 21.91 -31.25 -2.01
CA ALA A 144 21.96 -32.68 -2.26
C ALA A 144 23.39 -33.16 -2.58
N ASN A 145 24.14 -32.41 -3.41
CA ASN A 145 25.53 -32.72 -3.73
C ASN A 145 26.46 -32.71 -2.52
N ARG A 146 26.27 -31.79 -1.57
CA ARG A 146 27.06 -31.79 -0.32
C ARG A 146 26.76 -33.00 0.55
N MET A 147 25.48 -33.40 0.64
CA MET A 147 25.08 -34.61 1.36
C MET A 147 25.61 -35.88 0.69
N ARG A 148 25.63 -35.94 -0.65
CA ARG A 148 26.12 -37.11 -1.41
C ARG A 148 27.55 -37.51 -1.05
N LYS A 149 28.41 -36.51 -0.80
CA LYS A 149 29.80 -36.72 -0.41
C LYS A 149 29.97 -37.44 0.93
N ARG A 150 28.96 -37.40 1.81
CA ARG A 150 29.01 -37.99 3.15
C ARG A 150 28.11 -39.22 3.31
N TYR A 151 26.93 -39.20 2.69
CA TYR A 151 25.87 -40.16 2.97
C TYR A 151 25.43 -40.99 1.74
N GLY A 152 26.10 -40.86 0.59
CA GLY A 152 25.77 -41.62 -0.62
C GLY A 152 24.59 -41.03 -1.43
N GLU A 153 23.85 -41.85 -2.16
CA GLU A 153 22.81 -41.37 -3.09
C GLU A 153 21.77 -40.49 -2.38
N MET A 154 21.56 -39.27 -2.90
CA MET A 154 20.50 -38.36 -2.43
C MET A 154 19.64 -37.92 -3.59
N LYS A 155 18.32 -37.98 -3.40
CA LYS A 155 17.30 -37.53 -4.35
C LYS A 155 16.71 -36.20 -3.85
N PRO A 156 17.10 -35.04 -4.41
CA PRO A 156 16.49 -33.77 -4.01
C PRO A 156 15.00 -33.80 -4.37
N ASN A 157 14.16 -33.26 -3.48
CA ASN A 157 12.73 -33.11 -3.73
C ASN A 157 12.51 -31.87 -4.62
N PRO A 158 12.09 -32.02 -5.89
CA PRO A 158 11.85 -30.89 -6.77
C PRO A 158 10.52 -30.20 -6.44
N PHE A 159 10.47 -28.90 -6.68
CA PHE A 159 9.26 -28.10 -6.58
C PHE A 159 9.05 -27.27 -7.84
N THR A 160 7.80 -26.93 -8.12
CA THR A 160 7.42 -26.11 -9.27
C THR A 160 6.98 -24.75 -8.76
N ALA A 161 7.41 -23.68 -9.41
CA ALA A 161 6.97 -22.33 -9.11
C ALA A 161 6.42 -21.69 -10.37
N GLU A 162 5.22 -21.12 -10.26
CA GLU A 162 4.66 -20.29 -11.33
C GLU A 162 5.40 -18.96 -11.39
N GLU A 163 5.53 -18.44 -12.61
CA GLU A 163 6.09 -17.13 -12.88
C GLU A 163 5.19 -16.29 -13.77
N HIS A 164 5.10 -15.00 -13.46
CA HIS A 164 4.39 -14.06 -14.31
C HIS A 164 5.01 -12.68 -14.18
N GLU A 165 5.71 -12.27 -15.23
CA GLU A 165 6.34 -10.97 -15.37
C GLU A 165 5.52 -10.11 -16.32
N THR A 166 4.97 -9.01 -15.80
CA THR A 166 4.13 -8.11 -16.59
C THR A 166 3.84 -6.81 -15.81
N PHE A 167 3.06 -5.92 -16.40
CA PHE A 167 2.50 -4.75 -15.76
C PHE A 167 1.31 -5.11 -14.86
N TYR A 168 1.29 -4.49 -13.68
CA TYR A 168 0.23 -4.61 -12.69
C TYR A 168 -0.37 -3.23 -12.42
N GLN A 169 -1.69 -3.19 -12.24
CA GLN A 169 -2.43 -1.97 -11.99
C GLN A 169 -3.17 -2.03 -10.65
N TYR A 170 -3.09 -0.95 -9.88
CA TYR A 170 -3.89 -0.73 -8.67
C TYR A 170 -4.20 0.75 -8.46
N SER A 171 -5.13 1.02 -7.55
CA SER A 171 -5.54 2.36 -7.18
C SER A 171 -5.36 2.59 -5.69
N ILE A 172 -5.06 3.84 -5.33
CA ILE A 172 -5.01 4.35 -3.96
C ILE A 172 -5.96 5.54 -3.88
N VAL A 173 -6.81 5.57 -2.85
CA VAL A 173 -7.61 6.74 -2.49
C VAL A 173 -7.20 7.19 -1.10
N VAL A 174 -6.82 8.45 -0.97
CA VAL A 174 -6.43 9.10 0.28
C VAL A 174 -7.49 10.13 0.65
N ASP A 175 -8.17 9.89 1.76
CA ASP A 175 -9.02 10.89 2.43
C ASP A 175 -8.13 11.76 3.31
N VAL A 176 -7.81 12.99 2.87
CA VAL A 176 -6.80 13.84 3.51
C VAL A 176 -7.31 14.40 4.83
N ASP A 177 -8.59 14.75 4.91
CA ASP A 177 -9.18 15.35 6.12
C ASP A 177 -9.34 14.36 7.26
N SER A 178 -9.49 13.07 6.95
CA SER A 178 -9.49 12.03 7.97
C SER A 178 -8.12 11.82 8.62
N ILE A 179 -7.01 12.27 8.01
CA ILE A 179 -5.64 12.04 8.50
C ILE A 179 -5.36 12.89 9.74
N GLY A 180 -4.81 12.27 10.79
CA GLY A 180 -4.44 12.98 12.01
C GLY A 180 -5.61 13.24 12.97
N GLU A 181 -6.82 12.76 12.66
CA GLU A 181 -7.97 12.80 13.56
C GLU A 181 -8.14 11.47 14.27
N LEU A 182 -8.72 11.46 15.47
CA LEU A 182 -8.96 10.24 16.23
C LEU A 182 -10.19 10.40 17.09
N GLU A 183 -11.14 9.47 16.98
CA GLU A 183 -12.33 9.40 17.80
C GLU A 183 -12.30 8.16 18.68
N ILE A 184 -12.58 8.34 19.96
CA ILE A 184 -12.46 7.31 20.99
C ILE A 184 -13.74 7.28 21.81
N TYR A 185 -14.25 6.07 22.01
CA TYR A 185 -15.42 5.78 22.83
C TYR A 185 -15.04 4.97 24.06
N ILE A 186 -15.46 5.42 25.23
CA ILE A 186 -15.20 4.72 26.50
C ILE A 186 -16.49 4.63 27.30
N SER A 187 -16.98 3.42 27.56
CA SER A 187 -18.08 3.19 28.50
C SER A 187 -17.57 3.13 29.94
N GLU A 188 -18.39 3.55 30.91
CA GLU A 188 -18.08 3.39 32.34
C GLU A 188 -17.86 1.91 32.73
N ASP A 189 -18.44 0.98 31.98
CA ASP A 189 -18.32 -0.45 32.19
C ASP A 189 -17.22 -1.12 31.35
N SER A 190 -16.49 -0.36 30.52
CA SER A 190 -15.40 -0.90 29.70
C SER A 190 -14.31 -1.55 30.56
N LYS A 191 -13.76 -2.64 30.02
CA LYS A 191 -12.52 -3.23 30.51
C LYS A 191 -11.37 -2.65 29.71
N ILE A 192 -10.37 -2.13 30.39
CA ILE A 192 -9.19 -1.52 29.78
C ILE A 192 -7.98 -2.27 30.33
N THR A 193 -7.30 -3.06 29.50
CA THR A 193 -6.03 -3.68 29.91
C THR A 193 -4.89 -2.71 29.75
N VAL A 194 -4.08 -2.64 30.79
CA VAL A 194 -2.85 -1.88 30.83
C VAL A 194 -1.79 -2.67 31.58
N ASN A 195 -0.65 -2.95 30.95
CA ASN A 195 0.41 -3.80 31.50
C ASN A 195 -0.10 -5.16 32.02
N ASP A 196 -0.92 -5.86 31.22
CA ASP A 196 -1.56 -7.15 31.55
C ASP A 196 -2.54 -7.11 32.75
N GLU A 197 -2.84 -5.93 33.31
CA GLU A 197 -3.87 -5.74 34.34
C GLU A 197 -5.13 -5.09 33.74
N THR A 198 -6.31 -5.61 34.09
CA THR A 198 -7.59 -5.03 33.68
C THR A 198 -8.07 -3.96 34.67
N PHE A 199 -8.42 -2.79 34.15
CA PHE A 199 -8.99 -1.66 34.89
C PHE A 199 -10.38 -1.28 34.38
N LYS A 200 -11.11 -0.49 35.18
CA LYS A 200 -12.33 0.23 34.80
C LYS A 200 -12.11 1.75 34.84
N PRO A 201 -12.78 2.53 34.00
CA PRO A 201 -12.84 3.99 34.13
C PRO A 201 -13.42 4.41 35.48
N GLU A 202 -12.71 5.25 36.22
CA GLU A 202 -13.20 5.89 37.45
C GLU A 202 -13.73 7.29 37.18
N LYS A 203 -12.95 8.09 36.44
CA LYS A 203 -13.28 9.47 36.09
C LYS A 203 -12.46 9.89 34.88
N ILE A 204 -13.05 10.70 34.01
CA ILE A 204 -12.34 11.40 32.93
C ILE A 204 -12.56 12.89 33.17
N GLU A 205 -11.47 13.66 33.22
CA GLU A 205 -11.53 15.09 33.50
C GLU A 205 -10.53 15.85 32.65
N ASN A 206 -10.88 17.09 32.31
CA ASN A 206 -9.94 18.04 31.73
C ASN A 206 -8.84 18.36 32.75
N ASP A 207 -7.62 18.49 32.27
CA ASP A 207 -6.48 18.93 33.05
C ASP A 207 -6.72 20.36 33.55
N LYS A 208 -6.16 20.70 34.71
CA LYS A 208 -6.37 22.00 35.38
C LYS A 208 -5.96 23.22 34.54
N ASP A 209 -5.09 23.00 33.55
CA ASP A 209 -4.59 24.02 32.63
C ASP A 209 -5.49 24.17 31.38
N GLY A 210 -6.58 23.39 31.26
CA GLY A 210 -7.57 23.46 30.18
C GLY A 210 -7.17 22.81 28.85
N ASN A 211 -5.90 22.43 28.68
CA ASN A 211 -5.32 21.99 27.40
C ASN A 211 -5.05 20.48 27.29
N GLY A 212 -5.69 19.65 28.12
CA GLY A 212 -5.45 18.21 28.15
C GLY A 212 -6.56 17.43 28.83
N LEU A 213 -6.56 16.12 28.63
CA LEU A 213 -7.49 15.17 29.27
C LEU A 213 -6.71 14.15 30.11
N THR A 214 -7.17 13.89 31.34
CA THR A 214 -6.69 12.78 32.17
C THR A 214 -7.80 11.75 32.38
N ILE A 215 -7.50 10.50 32.01
CA ILE A 215 -8.35 9.33 32.23
C ILE A 215 -7.84 8.61 33.49
N HIS A 216 -8.65 8.60 34.54
CA HIS A 216 -8.37 7.87 35.78
C HIS A 216 -8.99 6.48 35.72
N LEU A 217 -8.15 5.47 35.90
CA LEU A 217 -8.50 4.07 35.87
C LEU A 217 -8.34 3.46 37.27
N LYS A 218 -9.23 2.55 37.64
CA LYS A 218 -9.13 1.79 38.90
C LYS A 218 -9.39 0.30 38.70
N ASN A 219 -8.69 -0.51 39.49
CA ASN A 219 -9.05 -1.89 39.73
C ASN A 219 -9.13 -2.12 41.26
N ARG A 220 -9.27 -3.38 41.70
CA ARG A 220 -9.42 -3.69 43.15
C ARG A 220 -8.20 -3.33 44.00
N LYS A 221 -7.00 -3.23 43.41
CA LYS A 221 -5.72 -3.08 44.12
C LYS A 221 -5.00 -1.77 43.81
N ASN A 222 -5.16 -1.26 42.59
CA ASN A 222 -4.33 -0.21 41.99
C ASN A 222 -5.20 0.87 41.33
N LYS A 223 -4.63 2.07 41.23
CA LYS A 223 -5.13 3.16 40.39
C LYS A 223 -4.08 3.52 39.35
N LYS A 224 -4.49 3.76 38.10
CA LYS A 224 -3.63 4.18 37.00
C LYS A 224 -4.21 5.43 36.36
N LYS A 225 -3.36 6.27 35.77
CA LYS A 225 -3.77 7.48 35.07
C LYS A 225 -3.16 7.46 33.68
N ILE A 226 -3.98 7.73 32.67
CA ILE A 226 -3.54 7.93 31.29
C ILE A 226 -3.76 9.40 30.98
N ARG A 227 -2.69 10.08 30.59
CA ARG A 227 -2.74 11.49 30.20
C ARG A 227 -2.73 11.58 28.68
N GLN A 228 -3.48 12.53 28.16
CA GLN A 228 -3.40 12.93 26.77
C GLN A 228 -1.95 13.27 26.39
N SER A 229 -1.56 12.82 25.20
CA SER A 229 -0.24 13.11 24.65
C SER A 229 -0.09 14.58 24.31
N LYS A 230 1.12 15.11 24.47
CA LYS A 230 1.44 16.50 24.06
C LYS A 230 1.33 16.72 22.56
N SER A 231 1.39 15.66 21.75
CA SER A 231 1.35 15.71 20.29
C SER A 231 -0.04 15.94 19.72
N VAL A 232 -1.09 15.73 20.52
CA VAL A 232 -2.49 15.86 20.10
C VAL A 232 -3.20 16.95 20.89
N GLU A 233 -4.13 17.64 20.25
CA GLU A 233 -5.10 18.51 20.89
C GLU A 233 -6.43 17.79 21.12
N LEU A 234 -7.17 18.26 22.12
CA LEU A 234 -8.52 17.78 22.42
C LEU A 234 -9.51 18.67 21.66
N CYS A 235 -10.20 18.11 20.70
CA CYS A 235 -11.19 18.82 19.88
C CYS A 235 -12.60 18.73 20.50
N GLU A 236 -12.94 17.56 21.03
CA GLU A 236 -14.27 17.28 21.57
C GLU A 236 -14.15 16.35 22.79
N PHE A 237 -14.88 16.65 23.84
CA PHE A 237 -15.04 15.79 25.00
C PHE A 237 -16.46 15.88 25.51
N ASP A 238 -17.22 14.84 25.23
CA ASP A 238 -18.63 14.76 25.59
C ASP A 238 -18.95 13.46 26.33
N LYS A 239 -20.07 13.49 27.05
CA LYS A 239 -20.63 12.30 27.70
C LYS A 239 -22.07 12.12 27.25
N ILE A 240 -22.32 11.00 26.58
CA ILE A 240 -23.64 10.59 26.11
C ILE A 240 -24.02 9.34 26.90
N ASP A 241 -25.04 9.44 27.75
CA ASP A 241 -25.46 8.42 28.72
C ASP A 241 -24.31 7.91 29.61
N LYS A 242 -23.78 6.71 29.30
CA LYS A 242 -22.70 6.04 30.02
C LYS A 242 -21.41 5.96 29.20
N THR A 243 -21.35 6.65 28.07
CA THR A 243 -20.24 6.61 27.13
C THR A 243 -19.63 7.99 26.98
N TYR A 244 -18.32 8.06 27.20
CA TYR A 244 -17.51 9.23 26.89
C TYR A 244 -17.09 9.16 25.43
N VAL A 245 -17.18 10.29 24.74
CA VAL A 245 -16.70 10.51 23.37
C VAL A 245 -15.55 11.50 23.47
N ILE A 246 -14.39 11.11 22.96
CA ILE A 246 -13.17 11.92 22.96
C ILE A 246 -12.68 12.02 21.52
N ARG A 247 -12.52 13.25 21.02
CA ARG A 247 -11.89 13.49 19.73
C ARG A 247 -10.54 14.19 19.91
N TYR A 248 -9.50 13.55 19.40
CA TYR A 248 -8.16 14.12 19.32
C TYR A 248 -7.82 14.48 17.87
N ARG A 249 -7.00 15.51 17.70
CA ARG A 249 -6.38 15.85 16.40
C ARG A 249 -4.89 16.13 16.58
N LEU A 250 -4.09 15.88 15.54
CA LEU A 250 -2.71 16.36 15.51
C LEU A 250 -2.71 17.89 15.49
N LYS A 251 -1.93 18.50 16.40
CA LYS A 251 -1.86 19.96 16.60
C LYS A 251 -1.37 20.78 15.41
N ASP A 252 -0.83 20.13 14.40
CA ASP A 252 0.00 20.76 13.38
C ASP A 252 -0.42 20.23 12.01
N GLU A 253 -1.04 21.10 11.20
CA GLU A 253 -1.44 20.77 9.83
C GLU A 253 -0.22 20.48 8.95
N GLU A 254 0.94 21.07 9.24
CA GLU A 254 2.18 20.73 8.54
C GLU A 254 2.56 19.26 8.75
N LYS A 255 2.27 18.67 9.92
CA LYS A 255 2.48 17.23 10.12
C LYS A 255 1.57 16.38 9.24
N ILE A 256 0.35 16.83 8.96
CA ILE A 256 -0.57 16.15 8.05
C ILE A 256 0.00 16.24 6.62
N LYS A 257 0.43 17.44 6.21
CA LYS A 257 1.10 17.66 4.92
C LYS A 257 2.35 16.78 4.77
N GLU A 258 3.24 16.78 5.75
CA GLU A 258 4.45 15.94 5.79
C GLU A 258 4.12 14.45 5.74
N ARG A 259 3.05 14.02 6.43
CA ARG A 259 2.60 12.63 6.43
C ARG A 259 2.10 12.19 5.06
N VAL A 260 1.32 13.03 4.39
CA VAL A 260 0.88 12.79 3.01
C VAL A 260 2.09 12.74 2.07
N LYS A 261 3.01 13.71 2.13
CA LYS A 261 4.24 13.70 1.31
C LYS A 261 5.10 12.45 1.55
N SER A 262 5.23 12.04 2.81
CA SER A 262 5.94 10.84 3.23
C SER A 262 5.29 9.57 2.66
N PHE A 263 3.95 9.50 2.69
CA PHE A 263 3.19 8.42 2.08
C PHE A 263 3.38 8.35 0.57
N ILE A 264 3.26 9.49 -0.14
CA ILE A 264 3.52 9.55 -1.58
C ILE A 264 4.95 9.10 -1.88
N THR A 265 5.94 9.58 -1.12
CA THR A 265 7.34 9.16 -1.26
C THR A 265 7.51 7.65 -1.12
N ALA A 266 6.82 7.02 -0.17
CA ALA A 266 6.84 5.57 0.00
C ALA A 266 6.19 4.83 -1.18
N VAL A 267 5.10 5.37 -1.76
CA VAL A 267 4.47 4.81 -2.98
C VAL A 267 5.41 4.90 -4.17
N MET A 268 6.06 6.05 -4.38
CA MET A 268 7.00 6.28 -5.48
C MET A 268 8.24 5.38 -5.43
N ASN A 269 8.61 4.93 -4.23
CA ASN A 269 9.80 4.09 -4.00
C ASN A 269 9.45 2.66 -3.57
N LEU A 270 8.20 2.23 -3.74
CA LEU A 270 7.70 0.96 -3.22
C LEU A 270 8.57 -0.21 -3.66
N LYS A 271 9.09 -0.96 -2.69
CA LYS A 271 9.84 -2.21 -2.94
C LYS A 271 9.10 -3.39 -2.35
N ARG A 272 9.36 -4.57 -2.91
CA ARG A 272 8.82 -5.82 -2.37
C ARG A 272 9.87 -6.90 -2.29
N SER A 273 10.23 -7.27 -1.06
CA SER A 273 11.01 -8.46 -0.78
C SER A 273 10.11 -9.70 -0.78
N ILE A 274 10.33 -10.64 -1.68
CA ILE A 274 9.58 -11.90 -1.73
C ILE A 274 10.46 -13.05 -2.22
N LYS A 275 10.47 -14.18 -1.48
CA LYS A 275 11.22 -15.40 -1.83
C LYS A 275 12.65 -15.12 -2.33
N ALA A 276 13.39 -14.30 -1.59
CA ALA A 276 14.77 -13.87 -1.88
C ALA A 276 14.95 -12.96 -3.12
N ARG A 277 13.86 -12.49 -3.74
CA ARG A 277 13.87 -11.39 -4.71
C ARG A 277 13.52 -10.06 -4.03
N ASN A 278 13.99 -8.98 -4.63
CA ASN A 278 13.61 -7.61 -4.31
C ASN A 278 13.09 -6.97 -5.59
N GLU A 279 11.77 -6.85 -5.70
CA GLU A 279 11.09 -6.28 -6.85
C GLU A 279 10.90 -4.77 -6.67
N ASP A 280 11.04 -4.03 -7.76
CA ASP A 280 10.81 -2.59 -7.81
C ASP A 280 9.38 -2.32 -8.27
N LEU A 281 8.53 -1.86 -7.36
CA LEU A 281 7.12 -1.58 -7.62
C LEU A 281 6.88 -0.06 -7.79
N SER A 282 7.95 0.71 -8.04
CA SER A 282 7.82 2.12 -8.36
C SER A 282 6.92 2.34 -9.59
N PRO A 283 6.08 3.39 -9.59
CA PRO A 283 5.19 3.67 -10.72
C PRO A 283 5.95 3.83 -12.04
N LYS A 284 5.49 3.13 -13.07
CA LYS A 284 5.84 3.39 -14.48
C LYS A 284 4.85 4.34 -15.13
N LEU A 285 3.58 4.24 -14.75
CA LEU A 285 2.53 5.20 -15.05
C LEU A 285 1.80 5.51 -13.74
N LEU A 286 1.56 6.79 -13.50
CA LEU A 286 0.79 7.30 -12.38
C LEU A 286 -0.20 8.34 -12.91
N VAL A 287 -1.49 8.07 -12.80
CA VAL A 287 -2.53 9.10 -12.96
C VAL A 287 -2.91 9.54 -11.56
N ILE A 288 -2.73 10.82 -11.25
CA ILE A 288 -3.01 11.38 -9.93
C ILE A 288 -4.00 12.53 -10.03
N GLY A 289 -5.07 12.45 -9.25
CA GLY A 289 -6.13 13.45 -9.14
C GLY A 289 -6.17 14.08 -7.76
N LEU A 290 -6.33 15.40 -7.72
CA LEU A 290 -6.54 16.21 -6.51
C LEU A 290 -7.96 16.76 -6.55
N TYR A 291 -8.74 16.45 -5.53
CA TYR A 291 -10.15 16.83 -5.44
C TYR A 291 -10.40 17.53 -4.12
N ARG A 292 -10.92 18.76 -4.17
CA ARG A 292 -11.41 19.51 -3.01
C ARG A 292 -12.85 19.90 -3.26
N ASP A 293 -13.73 19.50 -2.36
CA ASP A 293 -15.17 19.76 -2.39
C ASP A 293 -15.86 19.30 -3.68
N SER A 294 -15.28 18.30 -4.32
CA SER A 294 -15.76 17.69 -5.56
C SER A 294 -15.70 16.16 -5.48
N PRO A 295 -16.60 15.43 -6.18
CA PRO A 295 -16.51 13.98 -6.27
C PRO A 295 -15.20 13.57 -6.95
N TYR A 296 -14.43 12.70 -6.31
CA TYR A 296 -13.20 12.18 -6.90
C TYR A 296 -13.49 11.16 -8.01
N GLU A 297 -12.63 11.13 -9.03
CA GLU A 297 -12.66 10.11 -10.09
C GLU A 297 -11.44 9.19 -10.01
N THR A 298 -11.63 7.95 -10.46
CA THR A 298 -10.56 7.01 -10.80
C THR A 298 -10.52 6.79 -12.31
N PHE A 299 -9.30 6.69 -12.83
CA PHE A 299 -8.98 6.41 -14.22
C PHE A 299 -8.56 4.95 -14.43
N ARG A 300 -8.64 4.11 -13.39
CA ARG A 300 -8.24 2.70 -13.45
C ARG A 300 -8.81 1.97 -14.68
N ASP A 301 -10.11 2.05 -14.89
CA ASP A 301 -10.78 1.36 -16.00
C ASP A 301 -10.61 2.07 -17.35
N ARG A 302 -9.94 3.23 -17.36
CA ARG A 302 -9.63 4.03 -18.56
C ARG A 302 -8.19 3.83 -19.05
N ILE A 303 -7.34 3.14 -18.26
CA ILE A 303 -5.96 2.82 -18.62
C ILE A 303 -5.90 1.42 -19.24
N SER A 304 -5.38 1.32 -20.46
CA SER A 304 -5.20 0.06 -21.18
C SER A 304 -3.76 -0.10 -21.64
N LEU A 305 -3.22 -1.32 -21.54
CA LEU A 305 -1.94 -1.68 -22.15
C LEU A 305 -2.22 -2.11 -23.60
N LEU A 306 -1.70 -1.36 -24.57
CA LEU A 306 -1.91 -1.64 -26.00
C LEU A 306 -0.85 -2.58 -26.58
N ASP A 307 0.40 -2.40 -26.16
CA ASP A 307 1.55 -3.15 -26.67
C ASP A 307 2.56 -3.36 -25.53
N GLU A 308 2.93 -4.62 -25.28
CA GLU A 308 3.94 -5.02 -24.29
C GLU A 308 5.31 -5.31 -24.96
N TYR A 309 5.37 -5.41 -26.30
CA TYR A 309 6.52 -5.98 -27.01
C TYR A 309 7.73 -5.05 -27.01
N ARG A 310 8.86 -5.63 -26.57
CA ARG A 310 10.15 -4.96 -26.51
C ARG A 310 11.11 -5.29 -27.66
N GLU A 311 10.80 -6.18 -28.59
CA GLU A 311 11.71 -6.50 -29.71
C GLU A 311 10.93 -6.94 -30.97
N GLU A 312 11.27 -6.38 -32.13
CA GLU A 312 10.93 -6.93 -33.45
C GLU A 312 12.24 -7.41 -34.10
N GLU A 313 12.31 -8.71 -34.41
CA GLU A 313 13.37 -9.30 -35.23
C GLU A 313 12.85 -9.44 -36.66
N TYR A 314 13.55 -8.87 -37.65
CA TYR A 314 13.30 -9.17 -39.05
C TYR A 314 14.60 -9.35 -39.84
N ASP A 315 14.56 -10.25 -40.82
CA ASP A 315 15.65 -10.51 -41.74
C ASP A 315 15.48 -9.63 -42.99
N GLU A 316 16.45 -8.76 -43.27
CA GLU A 316 16.51 -8.02 -44.54
C GLU A 316 17.32 -8.87 -45.55
N ILE A 317 16.69 -9.25 -46.66
CA ILE A 317 17.34 -10.02 -47.74
C ILE A 317 17.72 -9.06 -48.87
N GLU A 318 19.01 -8.75 -49.00
CA GLU A 318 19.53 -8.07 -50.19
C GLU A 318 19.93 -9.12 -51.24
N GLU A 319 19.25 -9.14 -52.38
CA GLU A 319 19.60 -9.97 -53.53
C GLU A 319 20.35 -9.12 -54.56
N ARG A 320 21.61 -9.49 -54.88
CA ARG A 320 22.36 -8.92 -56.00
C ARG A 320 22.65 -10.00 -57.03
N GLU A 321 22.23 -9.76 -58.27
CA GLU A 321 22.67 -10.56 -59.41
C GLU A 321 24.05 -10.05 -59.88
N THR A 322 24.99 -10.98 -59.98
CA THR A 322 26.31 -10.75 -60.57
C THR A 322 26.54 -11.72 -61.73
N ASP A 323 27.52 -11.42 -62.59
CA ASP A 323 27.83 -12.23 -63.79
C ASP A 323 28.18 -13.70 -63.51
N SER A 324 28.44 -14.08 -62.24
CA SER A 324 28.76 -15.45 -61.81
C SER A 324 27.70 -16.09 -60.89
N GLY A 325 26.52 -15.48 -60.74
CA GLY A 325 25.41 -16.02 -59.93
C GLY A 325 24.77 -15.01 -58.97
N ARG A 326 23.75 -15.48 -58.22
CA ARG A 326 23.02 -14.70 -57.21
C ARG A 326 23.75 -14.71 -55.87
N ILE A 327 23.98 -13.53 -55.31
CA ILE A 327 24.45 -13.38 -53.93
C ILE A 327 23.27 -12.92 -53.07
N LEU A 328 22.89 -13.76 -52.11
CA LEU A 328 21.90 -13.45 -51.08
C LEU A 328 22.64 -13.00 -49.82
N ARG A 329 22.46 -11.74 -49.42
CA ARG A 329 22.96 -11.23 -48.14
C ARG A 329 21.78 -11.12 -47.19
N VAL A 330 21.71 -12.04 -46.22
CA VAL A 330 20.74 -11.96 -45.13
C VAL A 330 21.37 -11.11 -44.03
N LYS A 331 20.74 -9.98 -43.73
CA LYS A 331 21.16 -9.08 -42.66
C LYS A 331 20.17 -9.23 -41.51
N HIS A 332 20.59 -9.93 -40.46
CA HIS A 332 19.82 -10.05 -39.23
C HIS A 332 19.85 -8.70 -38.50
N LEU A 333 18.72 -7.99 -38.50
CA LEU A 333 18.57 -6.70 -37.85
C LEU A 333 17.71 -6.87 -36.60
N THR A 334 18.34 -6.77 -35.44
CA THR A 334 17.62 -6.60 -34.17
C THR A 334 17.31 -5.11 -34.02
N SER A 335 16.06 -4.71 -34.26
CA SER A 335 15.61 -3.34 -33.99
C SER A 335 15.40 -3.16 -32.49
N LYS A 336 16.02 -2.14 -31.89
CA LYS A 336 15.86 -1.85 -30.46
C LYS A 336 14.47 -1.29 -30.15
N THR A 337 13.72 -2.07 -29.37
CA THR A 337 12.76 -1.63 -28.34
C THR A 337 11.72 -0.61 -28.73
N ARG A 338 10.53 -1.09 -29.12
CA ARG A 338 9.31 -0.34 -28.88
C ARG A 338 9.10 -0.27 -27.37
N ARG A 339 8.82 0.93 -26.84
CA ARG A 339 8.45 1.08 -25.43
C ARG A 339 7.02 0.54 -25.26
N PRO A 340 6.68 -0.08 -24.12
CA PRO A 340 5.30 -0.45 -23.85
C PRO A 340 4.38 0.76 -23.96
N ILE A 341 3.28 0.62 -24.69
CA ILE A 341 2.36 1.72 -25.00
C ILE A 341 1.10 1.57 -24.15
N PHE A 342 0.79 2.61 -23.39
CA PHE A 342 -0.45 2.72 -22.62
C PHE A 342 -1.42 3.70 -23.28
N GLU A 343 -2.69 3.35 -23.34
CA GLU A 343 -3.77 4.26 -23.71
C GLU A 343 -4.50 4.71 -22.46
N ILE A 344 -4.78 6.00 -22.34
CA ILE A 344 -5.56 6.58 -21.24
C ILE A 344 -6.73 7.38 -21.82
N LYS A 345 -7.93 6.84 -21.69
CA LYS A 345 -9.15 7.46 -22.23
C LYS A 345 -9.71 8.54 -21.31
N GLY A 346 -10.28 9.59 -21.89
CA GLY A 346 -10.94 10.67 -21.14
C GLY A 346 -9.98 11.60 -20.41
N LEU A 347 -8.70 11.61 -20.81
CA LEU A 347 -7.69 12.55 -20.33
C LEU A 347 -7.08 13.30 -21.51
N LYS A 348 -6.94 14.61 -21.33
CA LYS A 348 -6.35 15.55 -22.29
C LYS A 348 -5.07 16.13 -21.71
N GLY A 349 -4.08 16.38 -22.54
CA GLY A 349 -2.79 16.95 -22.14
C GLY A 349 -1.60 15.98 -22.17
N GLU A 350 -0.42 16.54 -21.93
CA GLU A 350 0.88 15.86 -21.99
C GLU A 350 1.26 15.21 -20.64
N ALA A 351 1.99 14.11 -20.68
CA ALA A 351 2.56 13.51 -19.48
C ALA A 351 3.74 14.31 -18.93
N SER A 352 3.80 14.36 -17.60
CA SER A 352 4.92 14.91 -16.85
C SER A 352 5.86 13.80 -16.35
N ASP A 353 7.09 14.16 -15.98
CA ASP A 353 8.03 13.23 -15.36
C ASP A 353 7.54 12.81 -13.98
N VAL A 354 7.53 11.49 -13.72
CA VAL A 354 7.10 10.85 -12.48
C VAL A 354 7.70 11.45 -11.20
N LYS A 355 8.85 12.11 -11.27
CA LYS A 355 9.47 12.83 -10.14
C LYS A 355 8.67 14.04 -9.64
N GLY A 356 7.84 14.65 -10.48
CA GLY A 356 7.04 15.83 -10.14
C GLY A 356 5.81 15.54 -9.28
N ALA A 357 5.47 14.27 -9.04
CA ALA A 357 4.26 13.88 -8.34
C ALA A 357 4.18 14.41 -6.90
N GLY A 358 5.33 14.50 -6.21
CA GLY A 358 5.40 15.01 -4.84
C GLY A 358 5.01 16.49 -4.73
N ASP A 359 5.49 17.31 -5.67
CA ASP A 359 5.21 18.76 -5.70
C ASP A 359 3.76 19.03 -6.10
N PHE A 360 3.21 18.22 -7.02
CA PHE A 360 1.81 18.34 -7.44
C PHE A 360 0.85 18.19 -6.25
N VAL A 361 1.10 17.23 -5.36
CA VAL A 361 0.26 16.96 -4.19
C VAL A 361 0.23 18.15 -3.22
N GLU A 362 1.21 19.06 -3.22
CA GLU A 362 1.17 20.22 -2.32
C GLU A 362 -0.03 21.14 -2.57
N LYS A 363 -0.50 21.21 -3.83
CA LYS A 363 -1.66 22.02 -4.21
C LYS A 363 -2.93 21.69 -3.43
N ILE A 364 -3.10 20.45 -2.96
CA ILE A 364 -4.29 20.07 -2.18
C ILE A 364 -4.35 20.79 -0.81
N PHE A 365 -3.21 21.30 -0.33
CA PHE A 365 -3.10 22.10 0.90
C PHE A 365 -3.13 23.61 0.64
N GLU A 366 -3.17 24.05 -0.62
CA GLU A 366 -3.13 25.45 -1.00
C GLU A 366 -4.51 25.97 -1.43
N GLY A 367 -4.91 27.13 -0.89
CA GLY A 367 -6.20 27.76 -1.18
C GLY A 367 -7.39 27.04 -0.55
N ASN A 368 -8.57 27.66 -0.69
CA ASN A 368 -9.84 27.14 -0.13
C ASN A 368 -10.92 26.95 -1.20
N ASP A 369 -10.59 27.19 -2.47
CA ASP A 369 -11.52 27.03 -3.58
C ASP A 369 -11.64 25.57 -4.01
N GLU A 370 -12.75 25.23 -4.66
CA GLU A 370 -12.99 23.91 -5.27
C GLU A 370 -11.83 23.55 -6.21
N LEU A 371 -11.32 22.33 -6.06
CA LEU A 371 -10.19 21.82 -6.84
C LEU A 371 -10.60 20.51 -7.49
N SER A 372 -10.28 20.36 -8.77
CA SER A 372 -10.42 19.11 -9.53
C SER A 372 -9.36 19.08 -10.62
N GLU A 373 -8.13 18.72 -10.24
CA GLU A 373 -6.99 18.64 -11.15
C GLU A 373 -6.51 17.20 -11.28
N VAL A 374 -6.29 16.74 -12.51
CA VAL A 374 -5.73 15.41 -12.80
C VAL A 374 -4.49 15.55 -13.67
N VAL A 375 -3.41 14.88 -13.29
CA VAL A 375 -2.14 14.89 -14.02
C VAL A 375 -1.67 13.46 -14.26
N VAL A 376 -1.06 13.25 -15.43
CA VAL A 376 -0.42 12.00 -15.80
C VAL A 376 1.09 12.12 -15.64
N PHE A 377 1.67 11.18 -14.92
CA PHE A 377 3.09 11.06 -14.63
C PHE A 377 3.63 9.75 -15.20
N THR A 378 4.73 9.80 -15.94
CA THR A 378 5.29 8.63 -16.63
C THR A 378 6.79 8.48 -16.42
N ASP A 379 7.24 7.23 -16.36
CA ASP A 379 8.66 6.86 -16.45
C ASP A 379 9.11 6.86 -17.93
N PRO A 380 10.34 7.31 -18.26
CA PRO A 380 10.86 7.32 -19.63
C PRO A 380 10.89 5.96 -20.34
N SER A 381 10.70 4.86 -19.62
CA SER A 381 10.68 3.50 -20.19
C SER A 381 9.36 3.13 -20.89
N ILE A 382 8.31 3.94 -20.78
CA ILE A 382 7.00 3.70 -21.41
C ILE A 382 6.60 4.83 -22.38
N GLU A 383 5.59 4.57 -23.19
CA GLU A 383 4.91 5.55 -24.03
C GLU A 383 3.43 5.62 -23.64
N ILE A 384 2.82 6.80 -23.81
CA ILE A 384 1.40 6.99 -23.58
C ILE A 384 0.70 7.55 -24.81
N LYS A 385 -0.55 7.17 -24.99
CA LYS A 385 -1.52 7.76 -25.90
C LYS A 385 -2.69 8.30 -25.09
N THR A 386 -2.99 9.57 -25.29
CA THR A 386 -4.13 10.28 -24.68
C THR A 386 -5.11 10.65 -25.78
N ASP A 387 -6.31 11.14 -25.44
CA ASP A 387 -7.32 11.47 -26.45
C ASP A 387 -6.85 12.54 -27.47
N ASP A 388 -5.78 13.26 -27.15
CA ASP A 388 -5.17 14.30 -28.00
C ASP A 388 -3.96 13.83 -28.83
N ASN A 389 -3.44 12.60 -28.65
CA ASN A 389 -2.18 12.10 -29.25
C ASN A 389 -2.24 10.67 -29.80
#